data_AF-A0A6J1GZX5-F1
#
_entry.id   AF-A0A6J1GZX5-F1
#
_cell.length_a   1.000
_cell.length_b   1.000
_cell.length_c   1.000
_cell.angle_alpha   90.00
_cell.angle_beta   90.00
_cell.angle_gamma   90.00
#
_symmetry.space_group_name_H-M   'P 1'
#
loop_
_entity.id
_entity.type
_entity.pdbx_description
1 polymer ?
#
loop_
_entity_poly.entity_id
_entity_poly.type
_entity_poly.pdbx_seq_one_letter_code
_entity_poly.pdbx_strand_id
1 'polypeptide(L)'
;MALRQWIDGDETAAEMLTRVHKERTSLLVPPLHRVPLHVGNVVELVGPSGSAKTQILIQAAVNCILPKEWNGIRYGGLECSVVFIDLDCRLDISRLSQVLKLRILEGNGSGDWGNFDALYTTCLRRFFYIRCYDSFEFLATLKTMHHKLQKERDDLGIRLHLLMIDSIGAYHWVDRVSSSLPLWGYNRKGFSLANMLEAAVEEVKKLLLVHPSIVIASKATIFGDRSSDIVRREKSLSETESRHGKTDGGQVLYREYMPSAWQSFVTHRVFVRGSDEYLTVSSCEHQSIYFSEWLLPSLGVLDKFIVKNAGVFMVP
;
A
#
# COMPACT_ATOMS: atom_id res chain seq x y z
N MET A 1 -48.40 1.11 25.18
CA MET A 1 -47.70 2.08 24.30
C MET A 1 -46.19 1.84 24.21
N ALA A 2 -45.51 1.38 25.27
CA ALA A 2 -44.04 1.20 25.27
C ALA A 2 -43.47 0.14 24.29
N LEU A 3 -44.22 -0.92 23.96
CA LEU A 3 -43.68 -2.01 23.13
C LEU A 3 -43.55 -1.65 21.63
N ARG A 4 -44.38 -0.72 21.13
CA ARG A 4 -44.32 -0.29 19.72
C ARG A 4 -43.13 0.63 19.45
N GLN A 5 -42.78 1.50 20.39
CA GLN A 5 -41.59 2.34 20.32
C GLN A 5 -40.28 1.56 20.38
N TRP A 6 -40.29 0.33 20.92
CA TRP A 6 -39.11 -0.53 20.94
C TRP A 6 -38.86 -1.28 19.61
N ILE A 7 -39.90 -1.37 18.76
CA ILE A 7 -39.85 -2.05 17.45
C ILE A 7 -39.63 -1.05 16.30
N ASP A 8 -39.91 0.24 16.53
CA ASP A 8 -39.54 1.28 15.56
C ASP A 8 -38.01 1.34 15.46
N GLY A 9 -37.50 1.14 14.24
CA GLY A 9 -36.08 1.27 13.96
C GLY A 9 -35.63 2.71 14.11
N ASP A 10 -34.48 2.94 14.75
CA ASP A 10 -33.93 4.26 15.01
C ASP A 10 -33.63 5.07 13.73
N GLU A 11 -33.40 4.39 12.61
CA GLU A 11 -33.18 4.99 11.29
C GLU A 11 -33.72 4.08 10.18
N THR A 12 -34.11 4.67 9.06
CA THR A 12 -34.43 3.92 7.84
C THR A 12 -33.14 3.43 7.16
N ALA A 13 -33.22 2.35 6.38
CA ALA A 13 -32.09 1.86 5.60
C ALA A 13 -31.54 2.93 4.62
N ALA A 14 -32.41 3.82 4.11
CA ALA A 14 -32.00 4.92 3.24
C ALA A 14 -31.19 6.00 3.98
N GLU A 15 -31.58 6.36 5.21
CA GLU A 15 -30.84 7.29 6.07
C GLU A 15 -29.49 6.68 6.49
N MET A 16 -29.50 5.41 6.88
CA MET A 16 -28.27 4.65 7.16
C MET A 16 -27.36 4.65 5.93
N LEU A 17 -27.87 4.33 4.75
CA LEU A 17 -27.08 4.31 3.51
C LEU A 17 -26.56 5.70 3.16
N THR A 18 -27.34 6.77 3.33
CA THR A 18 -26.89 8.14 3.05
C THR A 18 -25.74 8.54 3.99
N ARG A 19 -25.81 8.12 5.26
CA ARG A 19 -24.75 8.33 6.26
C ARG A 19 -23.52 7.44 6.00
N VAL A 20 -23.72 6.21 5.54
CA VAL A 20 -22.68 5.20 5.32
C VAL A 20 -22.08 5.27 3.91
N HIS A 21 -22.71 6.00 2.98
CA HIS A 21 -22.20 6.23 1.62
C HIS A 21 -20.94 7.10 1.69
N LYS A 22 -19.83 6.45 2.03
CA LYS A 22 -18.50 7.04 2.01
C LYS A 22 -18.14 7.32 0.56
N GLU A 23 -17.68 8.55 0.28
CA GLU A 23 -17.12 8.90 -1.02
C GLU A 23 -16.13 7.83 -1.46
N ARG A 24 -16.36 7.29 -2.66
CA ARG A 24 -15.47 6.30 -3.25
C ARG A 24 -14.21 7.01 -3.68
N THR A 25 -13.06 6.55 -3.21
CA THR A 25 -11.80 7.09 -3.67
C THR A 25 -11.23 6.17 -4.73
N SER A 26 -11.37 6.58 -5.98
CA SER A 26 -10.72 5.88 -7.08
C SER A 26 -9.24 6.26 -7.11
N LEU A 27 -8.39 5.45 -6.47
CA LEU A 27 -6.95 5.48 -6.72
C LEU A 27 -6.71 4.94 -8.13
N LEU A 28 -6.71 5.84 -9.12
CA LEU A 28 -6.51 5.53 -10.55
C LEU A 28 -5.04 5.21 -10.87
N VAL A 29 -4.44 4.34 -10.06
CA VAL A 29 -3.05 3.90 -10.20
C VAL A 29 -3.06 2.41 -10.49
N PRO A 30 -2.36 1.94 -11.53
CA PRO A 30 -2.11 0.51 -11.71
C PRO A 30 -1.32 -0.07 -10.53
N PRO A 31 -1.75 -1.20 -9.93
CA PRO A 31 -2.96 -2.02 -10.17
C PRO A 31 -4.21 -1.63 -9.38
N LEU A 32 -4.11 -0.67 -8.47
CA LEU A 32 -5.16 -0.22 -7.55
C LEU A 32 -6.45 0.26 -8.25
N HIS A 33 -6.38 0.66 -9.53
CA HIS A 33 -7.53 1.11 -10.32
C HIS A 33 -8.63 0.06 -10.55
N ARG A 34 -8.34 -1.24 -10.36
CA ARG A 34 -9.30 -2.34 -10.64
C ARG A 34 -10.42 -2.46 -9.62
N VAL A 35 -10.17 -2.06 -8.38
CA VAL A 35 -11.14 -2.18 -7.27
C VAL A 35 -11.36 -0.80 -6.67
N PRO A 36 -12.63 -0.35 -6.49
CA PRO A 36 -12.90 0.89 -5.78
C PRO A 36 -12.50 0.74 -4.32
N LEU A 37 -11.45 1.46 -3.92
CA LEU A 37 -11.00 1.47 -2.53
C LEU A 37 -11.75 2.52 -1.72
N HIS A 38 -12.03 2.16 -0.49
CA HIS A 38 -12.74 2.98 0.47
C HIS A 38 -11.93 3.16 1.74
N VAL A 39 -12.20 4.27 2.40
CA VAL A 39 -11.70 4.54 3.74
C VAL A 39 -12.01 3.38 4.70
N GLY A 40 -10.97 2.86 5.36
CA GLY A 40 -10.99 1.66 6.19
C GLY A 40 -10.48 0.41 5.47
N ASN A 41 -10.29 0.44 4.15
CA ASN A 41 -9.60 -0.63 3.45
C ASN A 41 -8.10 -0.61 3.76
N VAL A 42 -7.59 -1.81 4.02
CA VAL A 42 -6.17 -2.10 4.19
C VAL A 42 -5.72 -2.94 3.00
N VAL A 43 -4.87 -2.38 2.17
CA VAL A 43 -4.32 -2.99 0.96
C VAL A 43 -2.89 -3.43 1.23
N GLU A 44 -2.60 -4.69 0.99
CA GLU A 44 -1.26 -5.26 1.09
C GLU A 44 -0.68 -5.48 -0.32
N LEU A 45 0.38 -4.74 -0.65
CA LEU A 45 1.18 -4.96 -1.86
C LEU A 45 2.27 -5.98 -1.53
N VAL A 46 2.14 -7.19 -2.06
CA VAL A 46 3.06 -8.30 -1.80
C VAL A 46 3.86 -8.61 -3.05
N GLY A 47 5.17 -8.85 -2.93
CA GLY A 47 5.96 -9.25 -4.08
C GLY A 47 7.44 -9.42 -3.77
N PRO A 48 8.22 -10.09 -4.64
CA PRO A 48 9.68 -10.18 -4.49
C PRO A 48 10.34 -8.80 -4.37
N SER A 49 11.55 -8.75 -3.81
CA SER A 49 12.36 -7.52 -3.85
C SER A 49 12.57 -7.08 -5.30
N GLY A 50 12.47 -5.78 -5.58
CA GLY A 50 12.60 -5.24 -6.94
C GLY A 50 11.34 -5.26 -7.81
N SER A 51 10.20 -5.75 -7.31
CA SER A 51 8.90 -5.78 -8.03
C SER A 51 8.18 -4.43 -8.18
N ALA A 52 8.88 -3.30 -8.06
CA ALA A 52 8.30 -1.95 -8.19
C ALA A 52 7.19 -1.55 -7.19
N LYS A 53 7.00 -2.26 -6.07
CA LYS A 53 6.01 -1.90 -5.02
C LYS A 53 6.11 -0.43 -4.56
N THR A 54 7.32 0.04 -4.24
CA THR A 54 7.56 1.43 -3.83
C THR A 54 7.22 2.43 -4.95
N GLN A 55 7.36 2.06 -6.23
CA GLN A 55 6.98 2.92 -7.35
C GLN A 55 5.45 3.07 -7.44
N ILE A 56 4.70 2.00 -7.18
CA ILE A 56 3.23 2.03 -7.07
C ILE A 56 2.83 2.96 -5.91
N LEU A 57 3.48 2.84 -4.74
CA LEU A 57 3.23 3.72 -3.60
C LEU A 57 3.54 5.19 -3.93
N ILE A 58 4.66 5.48 -4.57
CA ILE A 58 5.02 6.84 -5.00
C ILE A 58 3.95 7.43 -5.92
N GLN A 59 3.48 6.68 -6.93
CA GLN A 59 2.45 7.19 -7.83
C GLN A 59 1.11 7.38 -7.15
N ALA A 60 0.71 6.46 -6.25
CA ALA A 60 -0.49 6.63 -5.45
C ALA A 60 -0.39 7.87 -4.53
N ALA A 61 0.77 8.12 -3.93
CA ALA A 61 1.00 9.34 -3.14
C ALA A 61 0.89 10.60 -4.01
N VAL A 62 1.53 10.62 -5.18
CA VAL A 62 1.49 11.76 -6.11
C VAL A 62 0.05 12.04 -6.58
N ASN A 63 -0.71 11.02 -6.97
CA ASN A 63 -2.10 11.20 -7.38
C ASN A 63 -2.99 11.70 -6.23
N CYS A 64 -2.69 11.33 -4.99
CA CYS A 64 -3.41 11.84 -3.83
C CYS A 64 -3.14 13.32 -3.56
N ILE A 65 -1.87 13.74 -3.55
CA ILE A 65 -1.50 15.12 -3.16
C ILE A 65 -1.77 16.16 -4.25
N LEU A 66 -1.81 15.73 -5.51
CA LEU A 66 -2.11 16.58 -6.67
C LEU A 66 -3.57 17.08 -6.58
N PRO A 67 -3.86 18.36 -6.92
CA PRO A 67 -5.23 18.87 -6.85
C PRO A 67 -6.09 18.32 -7.99
N LYS A 68 -7.41 18.46 -7.85
CA LYS A 68 -8.37 18.16 -8.93
C LYS A 68 -8.22 19.16 -10.07
N GLU A 69 -8.21 20.44 -9.72
CA GLU A 69 -8.10 21.58 -10.62
C GLU A 69 -7.24 22.67 -9.98
N TRP A 70 -6.46 23.38 -10.79
CA TRP A 70 -5.67 24.52 -10.33
C TRP A 70 -5.56 25.54 -11.47
N ASN A 71 -5.96 26.78 -11.22
CA ASN A 71 -6.00 27.86 -12.21
C ASN A 71 -6.68 27.47 -13.54
N GLY A 72 -7.78 26.71 -13.47
CA GLY A 72 -8.55 26.25 -14.64
C GLY A 72 -8.01 25.00 -15.33
N ILE A 73 -6.87 24.46 -14.88
CA ILE A 73 -6.26 23.23 -15.43
C ILE A 73 -6.63 22.04 -14.56
N ARG A 74 -7.19 20.98 -15.17
CA ARG A 74 -7.57 19.75 -14.47
C ARG A 74 -6.41 18.76 -14.43
N TYR A 75 -5.87 18.55 -13.24
CA TYR A 75 -4.79 17.60 -12.99
C TYR A 75 -5.30 16.20 -12.61
N GLY A 76 -6.57 16.11 -12.17
CA GLY A 76 -7.22 14.83 -11.88
C GLY A 76 -6.70 14.13 -10.62
N GLY A 77 -6.05 14.86 -9.71
CA GLY A 77 -5.67 14.35 -8.40
C GLY A 77 -6.81 14.39 -7.38
N LEU A 78 -6.53 14.00 -6.13
CA LEU A 78 -7.53 13.92 -5.06
C LEU A 78 -7.48 15.07 -4.07
N GLU A 79 -6.44 15.89 -4.10
CA GLU A 79 -6.21 17.00 -3.17
C GLU A 79 -6.20 16.59 -1.68
N CYS A 80 -5.61 15.44 -1.40
CA CYS A 80 -5.68 14.76 -0.11
C CYS A 80 -4.31 14.60 0.55
N SER A 81 -4.27 14.57 1.89
CA SER A 81 -3.04 14.32 2.65
C SER A 81 -2.65 12.85 2.68
N VAL A 82 -1.35 12.62 2.54
CA VAL A 82 -0.71 11.29 2.60
C VAL A 82 0.31 11.28 3.72
N VAL A 83 0.29 10.24 4.55
CA VAL A 83 1.38 9.93 5.48
C VAL A 83 2.12 8.70 4.96
N PHE A 84 3.42 8.84 4.76
CA PHE A 84 4.31 7.77 4.33
C PHE A 84 5.25 7.40 5.46
N ILE A 85 5.10 6.19 5.99
CA ILE A 85 5.98 5.61 7.00
C ILE A 85 6.97 4.67 6.29
N ASP A 86 8.23 5.07 6.26
CA ASP A 86 9.35 4.33 5.67
C ASP A 86 10.07 3.56 6.77
N LEU A 87 9.84 2.26 6.79
CA LEU A 87 10.43 1.31 7.75
C LEU A 87 11.72 0.67 7.23
N ASP A 88 11.85 0.55 5.90
CA ASP A 88 13.06 0.02 5.27
C ASP A 88 14.11 1.11 4.99
N CYS A 89 13.77 2.39 5.18
CA CYS A 89 14.61 3.56 4.90
C CYS A 89 15.07 3.64 3.42
N ARG A 90 14.23 3.18 2.50
CA ARG A 90 14.57 3.04 1.07
C ARG A 90 13.82 4.00 0.16
N LEU A 91 12.95 4.85 0.68
CA LEU A 91 12.23 5.80 -0.14
C LEU A 91 13.19 6.85 -0.71
N ASP A 92 13.29 6.91 -2.04
CA ASP A 92 13.95 8.01 -2.73
C ASP A 92 12.96 9.19 -2.90
N ILE A 93 13.15 10.22 -2.08
CA ILE A 93 12.34 11.44 -2.14
C ILE A 93 12.56 12.19 -3.47
N SER A 94 13.76 12.09 -4.06
CA SER A 94 14.05 12.68 -5.37
C SER A 94 13.18 12.03 -6.45
N ARG A 95 12.95 10.72 -6.35
CA ARG A 95 12.04 10.01 -7.25
C ARG A 95 10.60 10.47 -7.12
N LEU A 96 10.09 10.67 -5.90
CA LEU A 96 8.75 11.22 -5.67
C LEU A 96 8.64 12.65 -6.23
N SER A 97 9.63 13.49 -5.97
CA SER A 97 9.72 14.85 -6.52
C SER A 97 9.68 14.83 -8.05
N GLN A 98 10.48 13.97 -8.68
CA GLN A 98 10.54 13.86 -10.14
C GLN A 98 9.18 13.49 -10.74
N VAL A 99 8.51 12.46 -10.18
CA VAL A 99 7.18 12.04 -10.66
C VAL A 99 6.17 13.17 -10.49
N LEU A 100 6.15 13.86 -9.34
CA LEU A 100 5.26 14.99 -9.11
C LEU A 100 5.50 16.13 -10.12
N LYS A 101 6.76 16.50 -10.36
CA LYS A 101 7.13 17.56 -11.31
C LYS A 101 6.67 17.22 -12.73
N LEU A 102 6.90 15.99 -13.19
CA LEU A 102 6.46 15.55 -14.52
C LEU A 102 4.94 15.60 -14.65
N ARG A 103 4.20 15.14 -13.64
CA ARG A 103 2.72 15.19 -13.63
C ARG A 103 2.18 16.63 -13.67
N ILE A 104 2.84 17.57 -13.01
CA ILE A 104 2.46 18.99 -13.07
C ILE A 104 2.79 19.57 -14.46
N LEU A 105 3.97 19.26 -15.02
CA LEU A 105 4.38 19.76 -16.34
C LEU A 105 3.50 19.23 -17.47
N GLU A 106 3.07 17.97 -17.39
CA GLU A 106 2.12 17.36 -18.33
C GLU A 106 0.80 18.15 -18.40
N GLY A 107 0.31 18.67 -17.28
CA GLY A 107 -0.92 19.45 -17.23
C GLY A 107 -0.75 20.93 -17.60
N ASN A 108 0.38 21.54 -17.27
CA ASN A 108 0.56 23.00 -17.34
C ASN A 108 1.02 23.54 -18.71
N GLY A 109 1.50 22.68 -19.62
CA GLY A 109 1.95 23.10 -20.96
C GLY A 109 3.03 24.19 -20.94
N SER A 110 4.27 23.83 -20.61
CA SER A 110 5.55 24.57 -20.77
C SER A 110 5.68 26.08 -20.46
N GLY A 111 4.67 26.81 -20.00
CA GLY A 111 4.69 28.29 -20.05
C GLY A 111 4.83 29.06 -18.74
N ASP A 112 4.31 28.56 -17.61
CA ASP A 112 4.15 29.37 -16.39
C ASP A 112 4.86 28.76 -15.17
N TRP A 113 6.11 29.15 -14.98
CA TRP A 113 6.99 28.67 -13.90
C TRP A 113 6.61 29.21 -12.51
N GLY A 114 6.05 30.42 -12.41
CA GLY A 114 5.65 30.98 -11.12
C GLY A 114 4.47 30.22 -10.50
N ASN A 115 3.55 29.78 -11.35
CA ASN A 115 2.43 28.94 -10.97
C ASN A 115 2.86 27.50 -10.62
N PHE A 116 3.90 26.98 -11.31
CA PHE A 116 4.48 25.67 -11.03
C PHE A 116 5.01 25.54 -9.60
N ASP A 117 5.83 26.49 -9.13
CA ASP A 117 6.45 26.41 -7.80
C ASP A 117 5.42 26.49 -6.68
N ALA A 118 4.40 27.34 -6.83
CA ALA A 118 3.30 27.46 -5.88
C ALA A 118 2.48 26.16 -5.80
N LEU A 119 2.14 25.57 -6.95
CA LEU A 119 1.43 24.30 -7.02
C LEU A 119 2.26 23.15 -6.44
N TYR A 120 3.54 23.05 -6.81
CA TYR A 120 4.47 22.03 -6.32
C TYR A 120 4.59 22.10 -4.79
N THR A 121 4.79 23.31 -4.24
CA THR A 121 4.87 23.52 -2.79
C THR A 121 3.57 23.13 -2.11
N THR A 122 2.42 23.51 -2.67
CA THR A 122 1.10 23.14 -2.13
C THR A 122 0.89 21.62 -2.11
N CYS A 123 1.31 20.91 -3.16
CA CYS A 123 1.25 19.45 -3.21
C CYS A 123 2.14 18.81 -2.13
N LEU A 124 3.38 19.28 -1.98
CA LEU A 124 4.30 18.72 -0.98
C LEU A 124 3.86 18.98 0.47
N ARG A 125 3.17 20.09 0.74
CA ARG A 125 2.58 20.34 2.08
C ARG A 125 1.56 19.27 2.49
N ARG A 126 0.99 18.52 1.54
CA ARG A 126 0.06 17.41 1.79
C ARG A 126 0.79 16.07 2.00
N PHE A 127 2.11 16.00 1.80
CA PHE A 127 2.89 14.77 1.93
C PHE A 127 3.72 14.77 3.21
N PHE A 128 3.33 13.94 4.18
CA PHE A 128 4.05 13.75 5.43
C PHE A 128 4.93 12.51 5.34
N TYR A 129 6.24 12.69 5.45
CA TYR A 129 7.21 11.61 5.46
C TYR A 129 7.72 11.34 6.88
N ILE A 130 7.70 10.08 7.29
CA ILE A 130 8.23 9.63 8.58
C ILE A 130 9.12 8.42 8.33
N ARG A 131 10.33 8.47 8.86
CA ARG A 131 11.26 7.34 8.85
C ARG A 131 11.34 6.74 10.24
N CYS A 132 11.24 5.42 10.32
CA CYS A 132 11.49 4.68 11.54
C CYS A 132 12.70 3.77 11.32
N TYR A 133 13.50 3.56 12.36
CA TYR A 133 14.69 2.70 12.31
C TYR A 133 14.48 1.38 13.04
N ASP A 134 13.46 1.26 13.89
CA ASP A 134 13.09 0.04 14.58
C ASP A 134 11.58 -0.05 14.88
N SER A 135 11.15 -1.21 15.40
CA SER A 135 9.76 -1.48 15.76
C SER A 135 9.23 -0.58 16.89
N PHE A 136 10.09 -0.06 17.76
CA PHE A 136 9.68 0.83 18.85
C PHE A 136 9.39 2.23 18.34
N GLU A 137 10.24 2.78 17.47
CA GLU A 137 10.01 4.05 16.79
C GLU A 137 8.75 3.99 15.93
N PHE A 138 8.53 2.88 15.24
CA PHE A 138 7.29 2.66 14.48
C PHE A 138 6.06 2.70 15.39
N LEU A 139 6.07 1.96 16.50
CA LEU A 139 4.96 1.94 17.45
C LEU A 139 4.73 3.31 18.12
N ALA A 140 5.81 3.99 18.53
CA ALA A 140 5.74 5.33 19.11
C ALA A 140 5.19 6.36 18.11
N THR A 141 5.58 6.24 16.84
CA THR A 141 5.07 7.06 15.74
C THR A 141 3.56 6.89 15.63
N LEU A 142 3.04 5.66 15.59
CA LEU A 142 1.61 5.39 15.50
C LEU A 142 0.84 5.98 16.69
N LYS A 143 1.36 5.82 17.92
CA LYS A 143 0.73 6.34 19.14
C LYS A 143 0.65 7.86 19.19
N THR A 144 1.66 8.56 18.66
CA THR A 144 1.72 10.03 18.68
C THR A 144 1.11 10.67 17.44
N MET A 145 0.84 9.88 16.39
CA MET A 145 0.36 10.37 15.10
C MET A 145 -0.99 11.09 15.21
N HIS A 146 -1.90 10.63 16.07
CA HIS A 146 -3.20 11.25 16.26
C HIS A 146 -3.09 12.75 16.59
N HIS A 147 -2.24 13.13 17.54
CA HIS A 147 -2.06 14.53 17.93
C HIS A 147 -1.41 15.37 16.83
N LYS A 148 -0.46 14.79 16.08
CA LYS A 148 0.14 15.47 14.92
C LYS A 148 -0.90 15.74 13.84
N LEU A 149 -1.72 14.74 13.51
CA LEU A 149 -2.78 14.88 12.51
C LEU A 149 -3.89 15.85 12.94
N GLN A 150 -4.24 15.90 14.23
CA GLN A 150 -5.19 16.90 14.74
C GLN A 150 -4.68 18.32 14.53
N LYS A 151 -3.42 18.58 14.92
CA LYS A 151 -2.81 19.90 14.75
C LYS A 151 -2.82 20.34 13.28
N GLU A 152 -2.38 19.47 12.37
CA GLU A 152 -2.37 19.78 10.93
C GLU A 152 -3.79 19.96 10.36
N ARG A 153 -4.77 19.23 10.89
CA ARG A 153 -6.18 19.40 10.52
C ARG A 153 -6.70 20.78 10.92
N ASP A 154 -6.32 21.27 12.09
CA ASP A 154 -6.78 22.56 12.59
C ASP A 154 -6.05 23.72 11.89
N ASP A 155 -4.77 23.55 11.57
CA ASP A 155 -3.94 24.56 10.89
C ASP A 155 -4.25 24.68 9.38
N LEU A 156 -4.47 23.55 8.69
CA LEU A 156 -4.58 23.51 7.22
C LEU A 156 -5.94 23.00 6.72
N GLY A 157 -6.81 22.52 7.60
CA GLY A 157 -8.10 21.93 7.21
C GLY A 157 -7.98 20.56 6.54
N ILE A 158 -6.77 20.00 6.42
CA ILE A 158 -6.53 18.80 5.62
C ILE A 158 -6.65 17.55 6.48
N ARG A 159 -7.48 16.61 6.04
CA ARG A 159 -7.68 15.32 6.72
C ARG A 159 -6.74 14.27 6.12
N LEU A 160 -6.25 13.36 6.97
CA LEU A 160 -5.52 12.19 6.50
C LEU A 160 -6.43 11.34 5.62
N HIS A 161 -5.99 11.08 4.39
CA HIS A 161 -6.72 10.25 3.45
C HIS A 161 -6.04 8.91 3.21
N LEU A 162 -4.71 8.91 3.17
CA LEU A 162 -3.90 7.75 2.81
C LEU A 162 -2.73 7.56 3.77
N LEU A 163 -2.67 6.41 4.41
CA LEU A 163 -1.55 5.96 5.24
C LEU A 163 -0.76 4.88 4.49
N MET A 164 0.49 5.15 4.18
CA MET A 164 1.41 4.23 3.50
C MET A 164 2.45 3.70 4.47
N ILE A 165 2.74 2.39 4.39
CA ILE A 165 3.77 1.73 5.19
C ILE A 165 4.68 0.91 4.27
N ASP A 166 5.96 1.27 4.18
CA ASP A 166 6.93 0.62 3.28
C ASP A 166 8.23 0.23 4.01
N SER A 167 8.56 -1.04 4.25
CA SER A 167 7.69 -2.22 4.20
C SER A 167 7.28 -2.66 5.60
N ILE A 168 6.04 -3.15 5.78
CA ILE A 168 5.54 -3.60 7.09
C ILE A 168 6.37 -4.76 7.67
N GLY A 169 7.11 -5.47 6.81
CA GLY A 169 7.94 -6.60 7.20
C GLY A 169 9.39 -6.27 7.53
N ALA A 170 9.80 -5.00 7.56
CA ALA A 170 11.18 -4.55 7.72
C ALA A 170 11.88 -5.17 8.94
N TYR A 171 11.25 -5.09 10.12
CA TYR A 171 11.87 -5.49 11.38
C TYR A 171 11.55 -6.93 11.82
N HIS A 172 10.67 -7.63 11.10
CA HIS A 172 10.17 -8.95 11.50
C HIS A 172 11.29 -9.95 11.87
N TRP A 173 12.39 -9.95 11.11
CA TRP A 173 13.50 -10.89 11.34
C TRP A 173 14.44 -10.47 12.46
N VAL A 174 14.78 -9.18 12.53
CA VAL A 174 15.66 -8.63 13.56
C VAL A 174 15.02 -8.80 14.93
N ASP A 175 13.72 -8.50 15.01
CA ASP A 175 12.98 -8.71 16.22
C ASP A 175 12.96 -10.22 16.54
N ARG A 176 12.72 -11.09 15.54
CA ARG A 176 12.70 -12.57 15.73
C ARG A 176 13.89 -13.10 16.47
N VAL A 177 15.07 -12.74 15.98
CA VAL A 177 16.32 -13.18 16.59
C VAL A 177 16.44 -12.62 18.01
N SER A 178 16.07 -11.36 18.22
CA SER A 178 16.13 -10.70 19.52
C SER A 178 15.23 -11.35 20.58
N SER A 179 14.06 -11.86 20.19
CA SER A 179 13.16 -12.60 21.11
C SER A 179 13.66 -13.99 21.51
N SER A 180 14.61 -14.55 20.76
CA SER A 180 15.20 -15.87 21.01
C SER A 180 16.47 -15.84 21.86
N LEU A 181 17.05 -14.65 22.06
CA LEU A 181 18.24 -14.46 22.88
C LEU A 181 17.83 -14.26 24.35
N PRO A 182 18.32 -15.09 25.30
CA PRO A 182 18.06 -14.93 26.73
C PRO A 182 18.90 -13.79 27.34
N LEU A 183 19.05 -12.66 26.63
CA LEU A 183 19.82 -11.50 27.12
C LEU A 183 19.05 -10.66 28.14
N TRP A 184 17.74 -10.86 28.28
CA TRP A 184 16.90 -10.11 29.21
C TRP A 184 16.39 -11.02 30.34
N GLY A 185 16.87 -10.78 31.56
CA GLY A 185 16.72 -11.64 32.73
C GLY A 185 15.29 -12.12 33.05
N TYR A 186 15.26 -13.30 33.66
CA TYR A 186 14.18 -14.23 34.03
C TYR A 186 12.84 -13.70 34.60
N ASN A 187 12.49 -12.41 34.60
CA ASN A 187 11.28 -11.90 35.27
C ASN A 187 10.43 -10.87 34.51
N ARG A 188 10.66 -10.65 33.21
CA ARG A 188 9.70 -9.92 32.38
C ARG A 188 9.26 -10.83 31.25
N LYS A 189 7.93 -11.01 31.07
CA LYS A 189 7.40 -11.59 29.83
C LYS A 189 8.07 -10.84 28.68
N GLY A 190 9.02 -11.47 27.99
CA GLY A 190 9.65 -10.86 26.82
C GLY A 190 8.55 -10.42 25.88
N PHE A 191 8.59 -9.18 25.40
CA PHE A 191 7.68 -8.73 24.36
C PHE A 191 7.89 -9.66 23.17
N SER A 192 6.98 -10.62 23.00
CA SER A 192 7.01 -11.48 21.83
C SER A 192 6.78 -10.59 20.60
N LEU A 193 7.38 -10.95 19.49
CA LEU A 193 7.30 -10.24 18.20
C LEU A 193 5.88 -10.08 17.71
N ALA A 194 5.09 -11.13 17.94
CA ALA A 194 3.69 -11.13 17.68
C ALA A 194 3.08 -9.92 18.40
N ASN A 195 3.45 -9.69 19.66
CA ASN A 195 2.95 -8.57 20.46
C ASN A 195 3.33 -7.19 19.88
N MET A 196 4.50 -6.98 19.28
CA MET A 196 4.87 -5.65 18.75
C MET A 196 4.12 -5.31 17.47
N LEU A 197 4.08 -6.22 16.51
CA LEU A 197 3.30 -5.99 15.29
C LEU A 197 1.79 -6.01 15.59
N GLU A 198 1.33 -6.87 16.50
CA GLU A 198 -0.04 -6.85 17.01
C GLU A 198 -0.38 -5.51 17.64
N ALA A 199 0.48 -4.98 18.52
CA ALA A 199 0.31 -3.66 19.09
C ALA A 199 0.30 -2.58 18.00
N ALA A 200 1.18 -2.66 17.00
CA ALA A 200 1.17 -1.72 15.87
C ALA A 200 -0.14 -1.79 15.08
N VAL A 201 -0.67 -3.00 14.81
CA VAL A 201 -1.97 -3.20 14.17
C VAL A 201 -3.10 -2.64 15.01
N GLU A 202 -3.09 -2.83 16.33
CA GLU A 202 -4.07 -2.24 17.24
C GLU A 202 -4.01 -0.71 17.22
N GLU A 203 -2.82 -0.12 17.23
CA GLU A 203 -2.66 1.34 17.14
C GLU A 203 -3.11 1.88 15.77
N VAL A 204 -2.84 1.17 14.66
CA VAL A 204 -3.36 1.53 13.34
C VAL A 204 -4.89 1.44 13.35
N LYS A 205 -5.48 0.40 13.93
CA LYS A 205 -6.95 0.29 14.07
C LYS A 205 -7.53 1.46 14.85
N LYS A 206 -6.95 1.81 16.00
CA LYS A 206 -7.36 2.97 16.80
C LYS A 206 -7.25 4.27 15.99
N LEU A 207 -6.14 4.44 15.26
CA LEU A 207 -5.94 5.60 14.41
C LEU A 207 -7.03 5.69 13.32
N LEU A 208 -7.39 4.58 12.68
CA LEU A 208 -8.44 4.53 11.65
C LEU A 208 -9.85 4.82 12.18
N LEU A 209 -10.11 4.55 13.46
CA LEU A 209 -11.39 4.93 14.09
C LEU A 209 -11.54 6.44 14.20
N VAL A 210 -10.43 7.16 14.42
CA VAL A 210 -10.45 8.62 14.62
C VAL A 210 -10.15 9.39 13.34
N HIS A 211 -9.27 8.84 12.50
CA HIS A 211 -8.89 9.36 11.19
C HIS A 211 -9.16 8.29 10.12
N PRO A 212 -10.43 8.19 9.67
CA PRO A 212 -10.79 7.25 8.62
C PRO A 212 -9.95 7.53 7.36
N SER A 213 -9.06 6.60 7.03
CA SER A 213 -8.16 6.65 5.87
C SER A 213 -8.02 5.28 5.19
N ILE A 214 -7.45 5.26 3.99
CA ILE A 214 -7.02 4.03 3.30
C ILE A 214 -5.62 3.69 3.79
N VAL A 215 -5.34 2.43 4.09
CA VAL A 215 -3.99 1.96 4.43
C VAL A 215 -3.44 1.16 3.27
N ILE A 216 -2.23 1.49 2.80
CA ILE A 216 -1.49 0.68 1.83
C ILE A 216 -0.15 0.30 2.42
N ALA A 217 0.09 -0.99 2.58
CA ALA A 217 1.31 -1.51 3.13
C ALA A 217 2.03 -2.41 2.12
N SER A 218 3.34 -2.24 2.03
CA SER A 218 4.22 -3.04 1.18
C SER A 218 4.87 -4.16 1.98
N LYS A 219 5.05 -5.33 1.35
CA LYS A 219 5.76 -6.47 1.95
C LYS A 219 6.56 -7.26 0.89
N ALA A 220 7.77 -7.66 1.25
CA ALA A 220 8.60 -8.53 0.42
C ALA A 220 8.29 -10.02 0.63
N THR A 221 8.38 -10.85 -0.41
CA THR A 221 8.29 -12.31 -0.27
C THR A 221 9.65 -12.93 0.07
N ILE A 222 9.68 -13.89 1.00
CA ILE A 222 10.93 -14.47 1.53
C ILE A 222 11.54 -15.56 0.62
N PHE A 223 10.73 -16.16 -0.26
CA PHE A 223 11.22 -17.11 -1.25
C PHE A 223 10.56 -16.75 -2.58
N GLY A 224 11.38 -16.19 -3.49
CA GLY A 224 10.95 -15.78 -4.81
C GLY A 224 10.86 -16.98 -5.74
N ASP A 225 9.65 -17.22 -6.21
CA ASP A 225 9.32 -17.73 -7.53
C ASP A 225 9.69 -19.19 -7.88
N ARG A 226 8.87 -20.14 -7.39
CA ARG A 226 8.84 -21.50 -7.96
C ARG A 226 8.27 -21.57 -9.38
N SER A 227 7.77 -20.47 -9.97
CA SER A 227 7.27 -20.52 -11.36
C SER A 227 8.38 -20.85 -12.35
N SER A 228 9.61 -20.39 -12.11
CA SER A 228 10.77 -20.76 -12.92
C SER A 228 11.17 -22.23 -12.76
N ASP A 229 10.92 -22.83 -11.59
CA ASP A 229 11.18 -24.24 -11.31
C ASP A 229 10.11 -25.17 -11.89
N ILE A 230 8.86 -24.74 -12.02
CA ILE A 230 7.78 -25.54 -12.64
C ILE A 230 8.10 -25.80 -14.11
N VAL A 231 8.53 -24.78 -14.86
CA VAL A 231 8.93 -24.91 -16.28
C VAL A 231 10.16 -25.82 -16.44
N ARG A 232 11.08 -25.84 -15.46
CA ARG A 232 12.24 -26.75 -15.47
C ARG A 232 11.87 -28.18 -15.11
N ARG A 233 10.90 -28.37 -14.22
CA ARG A 233 10.46 -29.68 -13.73
C ARG A 233 9.52 -30.41 -14.71
N GLU A 234 8.77 -29.68 -15.55
CA GLU A 234 8.00 -30.28 -16.65
C GLU A 234 8.89 -30.89 -17.76
N LYS A 235 10.11 -30.37 -17.95
CA LYS A 235 11.09 -30.98 -18.87
C LYS A 235 11.79 -32.23 -18.32
N SER A 236 11.68 -32.53 -17.03
CA SER A 236 12.41 -33.63 -16.38
C SER A 236 11.54 -34.79 -15.89
N LEU A 237 10.22 -34.77 -16.15
CA LEU A 237 9.28 -35.77 -15.60
C LEU A 237 8.45 -36.48 -16.67
N SER A 238 9.01 -36.65 -17.87
CA SER A 238 8.48 -37.60 -18.86
C SER A 238 9.00 -39.01 -18.61
N GLU A 239 8.91 -39.53 -17.39
CA GLU A 239 9.02 -40.97 -17.12
C GLU A 239 8.59 -41.31 -15.68
N THR A 240 7.58 -42.19 -15.59
CA THR A 240 7.15 -43.00 -14.44
C THR A 240 5.93 -42.51 -13.64
N GLU A 241 4.95 -43.40 -13.59
CA GLU A 241 3.55 -43.22 -13.22
C GLU A 241 3.22 -43.25 -11.71
N SER A 242 2.11 -42.59 -11.38
CA SER A 242 1.01 -43.04 -10.49
C SER A 242 1.24 -43.21 -8.97
N ARG A 243 0.48 -42.44 -8.17
CA ARG A 243 -0.70 -42.84 -7.38
C ARG A 243 -0.90 -41.96 -6.12
N HIS A 244 -2.18 -41.77 -5.77
CA HIS A 244 -2.76 -41.21 -4.53
C HIS A 244 -2.92 -39.69 -4.44
N GLY A 245 -4.19 -39.27 -4.50
CA GLY A 245 -4.63 -37.89 -4.43
C GLY A 245 -4.72 -37.31 -3.03
N LYS A 246 -4.69 -35.98 -3.01
CA LYS A 246 -5.58 -35.09 -2.22
C LYS A 246 -5.66 -33.78 -3.00
N THR A 247 -6.84 -33.51 -3.54
CA THR A 247 -7.25 -32.21 -4.08
C THR A 247 -7.42 -31.22 -2.93
N ASP A 248 -6.39 -30.41 -2.66
CA ASP A 248 -6.52 -29.01 -2.27
C ASP A 248 -5.14 -28.36 -2.32
N GLY A 249 -4.97 -27.30 -3.11
CA GLY A 249 -3.63 -26.74 -3.33
C GLY A 249 -3.62 -25.65 -4.37
N GLY A 250 -4.28 -24.52 -4.08
CA GLY A 250 -3.95 -23.27 -4.77
C GLY A 250 -2.43 -23.07 -4.71
N GLN A 251 -1.80 -22.83 -5.87
CA GLN A 251 -0.36 -22.63 -5.99
C GLN A 251 0.12 -21.67 -4.91
N VAL A 252 0.97 -22.13 -3.98
CA VAL A 252 1.54 -21.29 -2.94
C VAL A 252 2.57 -20.37 -3.59
N LEU A 253 2.11 -19.19 -4.05
CA LEU A 253 2.93 -18.18 -4.73
C LEU A 253 4.11 -17.70 -3.86
N TYR A 254 3.92 -17.66 -2.53
CA TYR A 254 4.95 -17.32 -1.56
C TYR A 254 4.58 -17.83 -0.16
N ARG A 255 5.56 -17.94 0.74
CA ARG A 255 5.33 -18.30 2.15
C ARG A 255 4.94 -17.05 2.96
N GLU A 256 3.77 -17.09 3.58
CA GLU A 256 3.34 -16.04 4.51
C GLU A 256 4.12 -16.12 5.82
N TYR A 257 4.57 -14.97 6.31
CA TYR A 257 5.39 -14.84 7.52
C TYR A 257 4.86 -13.81 8.51
N MET A 258 3.91 -12.97 8.08
CA MET A 258 3.25 -12.03 8.97
C MET A 258 2.37 -12.76 9.99
N PRO A 259 2.28 -12.27 11.24
CA PRO A 259 1.32 -12.71 12.24
C PRO A 259 -0.15 -12.69 11.77
N SER A 260 -0.98 -13.52 12.38
CA SER A 260 -2.43 -13.62 12.07
C SER A 260 -3.17 -12.29 12.28
N ALA A 261 -2.74 -11.48 13.24
CA ALA A 261 -3.32 -10.16 13.48
C ALA A 261 -3.17 -9.21 12.29
N TRP A 262 -2.03 -9.27 11.57
CA TRP A 262 -1.84 -8.53 10.33
C TRP A 262 -2.67 -9.15 9.19
N GLN A 263 -2.60 -10.47 9.03
CA GLN A 263 -3.31 -11.15 7.95
C GLN A 263 -4.83 -10.94 7.99
N SER A 264 -5.43 -10.97 9.19
CA SER A 264 -6.86 -10.70 9.40
C SER A 264 -7.23 -9.22 9.30
N PHE A 265 -6.26 -8.32 9.42
CA PHE A 265 -6.45 -6.89 9.25
C PHE A 265 -6.42 -6.47 7.78
N VAL A 266 -5.68 -7.18 6.94
CA VAL A 266 -5.62 -6.95 5.49
C VAL A 266 -6.97 -7.29 4.85
N THR A 267 -7.54 -6.31 4.15
CA THR A 267 -8.81 -6.46 3.42
C THR A 267 -8.60 -6.79 1.95
N HIS A 268 -7.51 -6.29 1.37
CA HIS A 268 -7.18 -6.44 -0.04
C HIS A 268 -5.71 -6.81 -0.18
N ARG A 269 -5.39 -7.67 -1.13
CA ARG A 269 -4.02 -8.12 -1.38
C ARG A 269 -3.77 -8.14 -2.87
N VAL A 270 -2.70 -7.46 -3.27
CA VAL A 270 -2.23 -7.43 -4.65
C VAL A 270 -0.82 -7.99 -4.69
N PHE A 271 -0.65 -9.04 -5.47
CA PHE A 271 0.65 -9.61 -5.75
C PHE A 271 1.30 -8.89 -6.92
N VAL A 272 2.57 -8.54 -6.80
CA VAL A 272 3.33 -7.82 -7.81
C VAL A 272 4.67 -8.53 -8.04
N ARG A 273 5.02 -8.75 -9.31
CA ARG A 273 6.28 -9.41 -9.68
C ARG A 273 6.90 -8.75 -10.91
N GLY A 274 8.23 -8.81 -11.01
CA GLY A 274 8.92 -8.50 -12.26
C GLY A 274 8.72 -9.62 -13.27
N SER A 275 8.76 -9.28 -14.55
CA SER A 275 8.95 -10.23 -15.64
C SER A 275 10.43 -10.30 -15.99
N ASP A 276 10.88 -11.47 -16.43
CA ASP A 276 12.18 -11.62 -17.08
C ASP A 276 12.14 -11.15 -18.56
N GLU A 277 10.95 -10.80 -19.07
CA GLU A 277 10.76 -10.23 -20.40
C GLU A 277 11.06 -8.72 -20.42
N TYR A 278 11.86 -8.30 -21.40
CA TYR A 278 12.16 -6.90 -21.68
C TYR A 278 11.42 -6.42 -22.93
N LEU A 279 10.84 -5.23 -22.90
CA LEU A 279 10.37 -4.56 -24.12
C LEU A 279 11.55 -3.84 -24.78
N THR A 280 11.80 -4.12 -26.06
CA THR A 280 12.74 -3.36 -26.90
C THR A 280 11.98 -2.20 -27.54
N VAL A 281 12.08 -1.00 -26.96
CA VAL A 281 11.39 0.20 -27.47
C VAL A 281 12.26 0.94 -28.51
N SER A 282 13.58 0.75 -28.48
CA SER A 282 14.56 1.16 -29.50
C SER A 282 15.92 0.53 -29.16
N SER A 283 16.92 0.63 -30.04
CA SER A 283 18.17 -0.15 -30.02
C SER A 283 19.07 -0.06 -28.77
N CYS A 284 18.69 0.67 -27.71
CA CYS A 284 19.48 0.79 -26.48
C CYS A 284 18.67 0.85 -25.16
N GLU A 285 17.33 0.74 -25.14
CA GLU A 285 16.56 0.82 -23.88
C GLU A 285 15.71 -0.44 -23.64
N HIS A 286 16.18 -1.29 -22.73
CA HIS A 286 15.42 -2.42 -22.20
C HIS A 286 14.49 -1.93 -21.08
N GLN A 287 13.18 -1.97 -21.31
CA GLN A 287 12.22 -1.60 -20.29
C GLN A 287 11.71 -2.85 -19.56
N SER A 288 11.92 -2.90 -18.24
CA SER A 288 11.42 -3.99 -17.39
C SER A 288 9.89 -3.97 -17.33
N ILE A 289 9.30 -5.12 -17.62
CA ILE A 289 7.87 -5.38 -17.48
C ILE A 289 7.61 -5.89 -16.06
N TYR A 290 6.47 -5.49 -15.50
CA TYR A 290 5.95 -6.03 -14.25
C TYR A 290 4.54 -6.56 -14.44
N PHE A 291 4.17 -7.51 -13.59
CA PHE A 291 2.85 -8.08 -13.52
C PHE A 291 2.24 -7.84 -12.14
N SER A 292 0.94 -7.62 -12.12
CA SER A 292 0.15 -7.55 -10.90
C SER A 292 -1.09 -8.41 -10.98
N GLU A 293 -1.41 -9.07 -9.88
CA GLU A 293 -2.59 -9.93 -9.74
C GLU A 293 -3.27 -9.62 -8.40
N TRP A 294 -4.58 -9.44 -8.42
CA TRP A 294 -5.36 -9.30 -7.19
C TRP A 294 -5.62 -10.69 -6.59
N LEU A 295 -5.06 -10.93 -5.41
CA LEU A 295 -5.26 -12.17 -4.65
C LEU A 295 -6.46 -12.08 -3.71
N LEU A 296 -6.74 -10.88 -3.21
CA LEU A 296 -7.89 -10.59 -2.34
C LEU A 296 -8.48 -9.22 -2.69
N PRO A 297 -9.73 -9.14 -3.17
CA PRO A 297 -10.50 -10.24 -3.74
C PRO A 297 -9.77 -10.83 -4.96
N SER A 298 -9.92 -12.13 -5.23
CA SER A 298 -9.34 -12.72 -6.43
C SER A 298 -10.12 -12.25 -7.66
N LEU A 299 -9.45 -11.55 -8.57
CA LEU A 299 -10.06 -11.07 -9.82
C LEU A 299 -9.78 -12.01 -11.00
N GLY A 300 -8.79 -12.91 -10.89
CA GLY A 300 -8.36 -13.78 -11.99
C GLY A 300 -7.78 -13.03 -13.21
N VAL A 301 -7.49 -11.74 -13.06
CA VAL A 301 -6.92 -10.88 -14.10
C VAL A 301 -5.47 -10.57 -13.75
N LEU A 302 -4.59 -10.80 -14.73
CA LEU A 302 -3.19 -10.45 -14.65
C LEU A 302 -2.94 -9.17 -15.43
N ASP A 303 -2.61 -8.12 -14.70
CA ASP A 303 -2.31 -6.80 -15.23
C ASP A 303 -0.82 -6.68 -15.57
N LYS A 304 -0.50 -6.13 -16.73
CA LYS A 304 0.86 -5.84 -17.17
C LYS A 304 1.12 -4.34 -17.07
N PHE A 305 2.24 -3.96 -16.46
CA PHE A 305 2.61 -2.56 -16.33
C PHE A 305 4.12 -2.34 -16.46
N ILE A 306 4.49 -1.09 -16.73
CA ILE A 306 5.88 -0.64 -16.85
C ILE A 306 6.11 0.58 -15.97
N VAL A 307 7.35 0.74 -15.51
CA VAL A 307 7.79 1.92 -14.77
C VAL A 307 8.59 2.83 -15.70
N LYS A 308 8.16 4.08 -15.83
CA LYS A 308 8.80 5.17 -16.59
C LYS A 308 9.15 6.32 -15.65
N ASN A 309 9.89 7.32 -16.14
CA ASN A 309 10.20 8.51 -15.37
C ASN A 309 8.95 9.23 -14.81
N ALA A 310 7.85 9.25 -15.57
CA ALA A 310 6.59 9.87 -15.17
C ALA A 310 5.70 9.01 -14.25
N GLY A 311 6.11 7.78 -13.89
CA GLY A 311 5.35 6.89 -13.01
C GLY A 311 5.13 5.49 -13.58
N VAL A 312 4.09 4.81 -13.10
CA VAL A 312 3.67 3.46 -13.51
C VAL A 312 2.54 3.56 -14.54
N PHE A 313 2.66 2.80 -15.62
CA PHE A 313 1.72 2.79 -16.75
C PHE A 313 1.32 1.37 -17.11
N MET A 314 0.04 1.15 -17.40
CA MET A 314 -0.44 -0.12 -17.94
C MET A 314 0.13 -0.35 -19.35
N VAL A 315 0.43 -1.61 -19.65
CA VAL A 315 0.69 -2.08 -21.02
C VAL A 315 -0.57 -2.81 -21.48
N PRO A 316 -1.13 -2.46 -22.65
CA PRO A 316 -2.30 -3.12 -23.21
C PRO A 316 -2.06 -4.59 -23.55
#